data_AF-A0A2N5C3Z1-F1
#
_entry.id   AF-A0A2N5C3Z1-F1
#
_cell.length_a   1.000
_cell.length_b   1.000
_cell.length_c   1.000
_cell.angle_alpha   90.00
_cell.angle_beta   90.00
_cell.angle_gamma   90.00
#
_symmetry.space_group_name_H-M   'P 1'
#
loop_
_entity.id
_entity.type
_entity.pdbx_description
1 polymer ?
#
loop_
_entity_poly.entity_id
_entity_poly.type
_entity_poly.pdbx_seq_one_letter_code
_entity_poly.pdbx_strand_id
1 'polypeptide(L)' 'MTTVTAEYLMGIKEGRSILNGNGTADISVADRLDNLRATIKGFGADTPVGQMLRGERDFWLHQQKLAVMASRATGPAA' A
#
# COMPACT_ATOMS: atom_id res chain seq x y z
N MET A 1 16.97 14.32 -4.82
CA MET A 1 16.56 12.97 -5.26
C MET A 1 16.42 12.14 -4.01
N THR A 2 15.23 11.65 -3.68
CA THR A 2 15.01 10.86 -2.47
C THR A 2 15.54 9.45 -2.72
N THR A 3 16.59 9.04 -2.02
CA THR A 3 17.13 7.68 -2.13
C THR A 3 16.19 6.72 -1.39
N VAL A 4 15.73 5.69 -2.08
CA VAL A 4 14.93 4.60 -1.49
C VAL A 4 15.69 3.29 -1.59
N THR A 5 15.50 2.40 -0.61
CA THR A 5 16.22 1.11 -0.60
C THR A 5 15.61 0.13 -1.61
N ALA A 6 16.36 -0.92 -1.95
CA ALA A 6 15.86 -1.98 -2.83
C ALA A 6 14.66 -2.70 -2.23
N GLU A 7 14.65 -2.87 -0.91
CA GLU A 7 13.58 -3.52 -0.14
C GLU A 7 12.31 -2.68 -0.16
N TYR A 8 12.43 -1.36 0.01
CA TYR A 8 11.28 -0.47 -0.14
C TYR A 8 10.64 -0.61 -1.54
N LEU A 9 11.47 -0.65 -2.59
CA LEU A 9 10.98 -0.88 -3.96
C LEU A 9 10.37 -2.28 -4.12
N MET A 10 10.89 -3.28 -3.42
CA MET A 10 10.32 -4.63 -3.39
C MET A 10 8.92 -4.63 -2.79
N GLY A 11 8.70 -3.96 -1.66
CA GLY A 11 7.37 -3.85 -1.05
C GLY A 11 6.33 -3.21 -1.97
N ILE A 12 6.72 -2.19 -2.74
CA ILE A 12 5.83 -1.60 -3.77
C ILE A 12 5.48 -2.62 -4.85
N LYS A 13 6.46 -3.40 -5.31
CA LYS A 13 6.27 -4.44 -6.34
C LYS A 13 5.35 -5.54 -5.83
N GLU A 14 5.49 -5.97 -4.58
CA GLU A 14 4.62 -6.96 -3.96
C GLU A 14 3.19 -6.47 -3.82
N GLY A 15 2.97 -5.25 -3.32
CA GLY A 15 1.63 -4.65 -3.26
C GLY A 15 0.95 -4.60 -4.64
N ARG A 16 1.70 -4.22 -5.68
CA ARG A 16 1.21 -4.25 -7.07
C ARG A 16 0.89 -5.68 -7.54
N SER A 17 1.74 -6.65 -7.25
CA SER A 17 1.52 -8.05 -7.59
C SER A 17 0.23 -8.58 -6.98
N ILE A 18 0.01 -8.28 -5.69
CA ILE A 18 -1.20 -8.66 -4.94
C ILE A 18 -2.44 -8.03 -5.57
N LEU A 19 -2.40 -6.73 -5.86
CA LEU A 19 -3.53 -6.04 -6.51
C LEU A 19 -3.85 -6.65 -7.88
N ASN A 20 -2.84 -6.97 -8.67
CA ASN A 20 -3.02 -7.55 -10.01
C ASN A 20 -3.53 -8.99 -9.98
N GLY A 21 -3.08 -9.80 -9.01
CA GLY A 21 -3.43 -11.21 -8.90
C GLY A 21 -4.78 -11.44 -8.23
N ASN A 22 -5.02 -10.75 -7.12
CA ASN A 22 -6.15 -11.05 -6.22
C ASN A 22 -7.16 -9.90 -6.14
N GLY A 23 -6.84 -8.71 -6.67
CA GLY A 23 -7.65 -7.52 -6.48
C GLY A 23 -7.74 -7.14 -5.00
N THR A 24 -8.92 -6.66 -4.60
CA THR A 24 -9.22 -6.23 -3.21
C THR A 24 -10.51 -6.85 -2.69
N ALA A 25 -10.99 -7.93 -3.33
CA ALA A 25 -12.27 -8.55 -3.00
C ALA A 25 -12.26 -9.22 -1.63
N ASP A 26 -11.20 -9.95 -1.29
CA ASP A 26 -11.11 -10.74 -0.06
C ASP A 26 -10.66 -9.92 1.17
N ILE A 27 -9.82 -8.92 0.94
CA ILE A 27 -9.28 -8.06 1.99
C ILE A 27 -9.37 -6.62 1.49
N SER A 28 -10.11 -5.80 2.23
CA SER A 28 -10.24 -4.38 1.89
C SER A 28 -8.89 -3.67 2.01
N VAL A 29 -8.71 -2.57 1.26
CA VAL A 29 -7.50 -1.75 1.35
C VAL A 29 -7.28 -1.22 2.79
N ALA A 30 -8.37 -0.94 3.52
CA ALA A 30 -8.30 -0.47 4.91
C ALA A 30 -7.74 -1.54 5.84
N ASP A 31 -8.28 -2.77 5.78
CA ASP A 31 -7.82 -3.88 6.63
C ASP A 31 -6.35 -4.22 6.37
N ARG A 32 -5.95 -4.17 5.10
CA ARG A 32 -4.56 -4.39 4.71
C ARG A 32 -3.62 -3.32 5.28
N LEU A 33 -4.02 -2.05 5.24
CA LEU A 33 -3.25 -0.95 5.82
C LEU A 33 -3.12 -1.08 7.33
N ASP A 34 -4.16 -1.50 8.03
CA ASP A 34 -4.12 -1.67 9.48
C ASP A 34 -3.21 -2.83 9.89
N ASN A 35 -3.28 -3.96 9.17
CA ASN A 35 -2.34 -5.05 9.35
C ASN A 35 -0.89 -4.62 9.09
N LEU A 36 -0.61 -3.90 7.99
CA LEU A 36 0.74 -3.40 7.70
C LEU A 36 1.24 -2.45 8.80
N ARG A 37 0.39 -1.53 9.28
CA ARG A 37 0.73 -0.61 10.39
C ARG A 37 1.04 -1.37 11.68
N ALA A 38 0.28 -2.41 11.99
CA ALA A 38 0.54 -3.25 13.17
C ALA A 38 1.87 -4.00 13.02
N THR A 39 2.10 -4.66 11.89
CA THR A 39 3.31 -5.43 11.62
C THR A 39 4.56 -4.56 11.61
N ILE A 40 4.52 -3.36 10.99
CA ILE A 40 5.67 -2.43 10.93
C ILE A 40 6.17 -2.05 12.34
N LYS A 41 5.31 -2.00 13.36
CA LYS A 41 5.73 -1.68 14.74
C LYS A 41 6.72 -2.70 15.31
N GLY A 42 6.70 -3.94 14.81
CA GLY A 42 7.63 -5.00 15.21
C GLY A 42 9.01 -4.91 14.54
N PHE A 43 9.19 -4.03 13.54
CA PHE A 43 10.43 -3.94 12.76
C PHE A 43 11.02 -2.53 12.80
N GLY A 44 12.34 -2.46 13.00
CA GLY A 44 13.07 -1.19 12.94
C GLY A 44 12.95 -0.53 11.56
N ALA A 45 12.89 0.80 11.53
CA ALA A 45 12.68 1.55 10.29
C ALA A 45 13.75 1.28 9.22
N ASP A 46 15.01 1.10 9.62
CA ASP A 46 16.14 0.89 8.70
C ASP A 46 16.43 -0.60 8.43
N THR A 47 15.61 -1.50 8.98
CA THR A 47 15.76 -2.93 8.70
C THR A 47 15.23 -3.27 7.30
N PRO A 48 15.80 -4.28 6.60
CA PRO A 48 15.31 -4.73 5.30
C PRO A 48 13.80 -4.99 5.28
N VAL A 49 13.30 -5.72 6.29
CA VAL A 49 11.87 -6.03 6.42
C VAL A 49 11.05 -4.77 6.71
N GLY A 50 11.53 -3.89 7.59
CA GLY A 50 10.85 -2.63 7.90
C GLY A 50 10.73 -1.71 6.69
N GLN A 51 11.77 -1.63 5.84
CA GLN A 51 11.75 -0.87 4.58
C GLN A 51 10.76 -1.47 3.57
N MET A 52 10.76 -2.79 3.42
CA MET A 52 9.82 -3.51 2.54
C MET A 52 8.37 -3.25 2.93
N LEU A 53 8.00 -3.45 4.20
CA LEU A 53 6.64 -3.25 4.68
C LEU A 53 6.17 -1.80 4.51
N ARG A 54 7.07 -0.81 4.66
CA ARG A 54 6.77 0.61 4.41
C ARG A 54 6.50 0.86 2.93
N GLY A 55 7.28 0.25 2.04
CA GLY A 55 7.05 0.31 0.60
C GLY A 55 5.69 -0.23 0.21
N GLU A 56 5.31 -1.39 0.75
CA GLU A 56 3.98 -1.97 0.51
C GLU A 56 2.86 -1.06 1.06
N ARG A 57 3.00 -0.57 2.30
CA ARG A 57 2.03 0.35 2.91
C ARG A 57 1.81 1.59 2.07
N ASP A 58 2.89 2.22 1.59
CA ASP A 58 2.81 3.47 0.84
C ASP A 58 2.18 3.26 -0.54
N PHE A 59 2.38 2.08 -1.15
CA PHE A 59 1.61 1.66 -2.32
C PHE A 59 0.11 1.61 -2.02
N TRP A 60 -0.32 0.97 -0.93
CA TRP A 60 -1.74 0.85 -0.60
C TRP A 60 -2.39 2.17 -0.20
N LEU A 61 -1.66 3.07 0.48
CA LEU A 61 -2.11 4.44 0.75
C LEU A 61 -2.37 5.20 -0.56
N HIS A 62 -1.50 5.02 -1.55
CA HIS A 62 -1.70 5.59 -2.87
C HIS A 62 -2.95 5.03 -3.56
N GLN A 63 -3.16 3.71 -3.52
CA GLN A 63 -4.37 3.08 -4.07
C GLN A 63 -5.65 3.60 -3.41
N GLN A 64 -5.66 3.74 -2.08
CA GLN A 64 -6.78 4.32 -1.35
C GLN A 64 -7.08 5.75 -1.81
N LYS A 65 -6.03 6.57 -1.98
CA LYS A 65 -6.18 7.94 -2.48
C LYS A 65 -6.78 7.96 -3.90
N LEU A 66 -6.32 7.09 -4.79
CA LEU A 66 -6.85 6.99 -6.15
C LEU A 66 -8.33 6.58 -6.16
N ALA A 67 -8.71 5.60 -5.33
CA ALA A 67 -10.10 5.17 -5.21
C ALA A 67 -11.03 6.32 -4.75
N VAL A 68 -10.58 7.11 -3.77
CA VAL A 68 -11.32 8.31 -3.30
C VAL A 68 -11.42 9.38 -4.39
N MET A 69 -10.37 9.57 -5.19
CA MET A 69 -10.42 10.53 -6.29
C MET A 69 -11.36 10.06 -7.41
N ALA A 70 -11.37 8.76 -7.72
CA ALA A 70 -12.26 8.18 -8.71
C ALA A 70 -13.73 8.31 -8.30
N SER A 71 -14.08 8.02 -7.04
CA SER A 71 -15.46 8.13 -6.56
C SER A 71 -15.99 9.57 -6.53
N ARG A 72 -15.11 10.56 -6.37
CA ARG A 72 -15.45 11.99 -6.45
C ARG A 72 -15.68 12.48 -7.87
N ALA A 73 -15.04 11.86 -8.87
CA ALA A 73 -15.21 12.24 -10.27
C ALA A 73 -16.58 11.78 -10.84
N THR A 74 -17.19 10.75 -10.24
CA THR A 74 -18.49 10.19 -10.64
C THR A 74 -19.67 10.76 -9.83
N GLY A 75 -19.70 12.07 -9.57
CA GLY A 75 -20.81 12.74 -8.86
C GLY A 75 -22.20 12.41 -9.44
N PRO A 76 -23.29 12.59 -8.66
CA PRO A 76 -24.61 12.07 -9.00
C PRO A 76 -25.05 12.61 -10.36
N ALA A 77 -25.56 11.70 -11.22
CA ALA A 77 -26.24 12.10 -12.44
C ALA A 77 -27.34 13.10 -12.04
N ALA A 78 -27.20 14.33 -12.54
CA ALA A 78 -28.17 15.40 -12.36
C ALA A 78 -29.53 15.03 -12.94
#